data_AF-A0A1N6KQY8-F1
#
_entry.id   AF-A0A1N6KQY8-F1
#
_cell.length_a   1.000
_cell.length_b   1.000
_cell.length_c   1.000
_cell.angle_alpha   90.00
_cell.angle_beta   90.00
_cell.angle_gamma   90.00
#
_symmetry.space_group_name_H-M   'P 1'
#
loop_
_entity.id
_entity.type
_entity.pdbx_description
1 polymer ?
#
loop_
_entity_poly.entity_id
_entity_poly.type
_entity_poly.pdbx_seq_one_letter_code
_entity_poly.pdbx_strand_id
1 'polypeptide(L)'
;MTFMNLPDGRPLVADEGVLLDAASGDGRLVLWLPGAQADGFRHWDRVGTAAGAIVTAIDGLCSLPVVLSPAQQQTGMGLPAFLRRLVRSKTEPTWKLPGGGTCARSGPRRTDLVLAWSDDGKDSLDEARIRGRWPASQEIRRIGRGLCLVFGIEPAQVKTDVASSASDLPPMIPSRQLAANALAEVRQSGDRSREVTALIDLAVSYLHKLDAQPAVSLLEEARDGARRLGDRVRELDALVNLGQAAVILGRPEQAIEILGPALTYARETGDRYTEKVALERLGLAYQGRADPIRAREHFEQALGIARRVGDAQHEAMLLWYVAIAEADLGRRDRAIVRGEESVDLLRRLGKPQTERYAQHLADYRAGGGSTTPALRAGGIFDANVITTQPQTQASTAAGPGLLRMALTATKAAATFAGSGFKTVPLDVYRARLATCTPCEMFTGVRCRVCGCISAAKARLPHEDCPAGKWPS
;
A
#
# COMPACT_ATOMS: atom_id res chain seq x y z
N MET A 1 -24.62 -12.24 31.20
CA MET A 1 -25.09 -11.51 30.01
C MET A 1 -23.97 -10.58 29.58
N THR A 2 -23.42 -10.78 28.39
CA THR A 2 -22.35 -9.95 27.84
C THR A 2 -22.96 -8.62 27.40
N PHE A 3 -22.74 -7.54 28.16
CA PHE A 3 -23.12 -6.20 27.73
C PHE A 3 -22.06 -5.70 26.76
N MET A 4 -22.48 -5.33 25.55
CA MET A 4 -21.63 -4.67 24.56
C MET A 4 -22.20 -3.26 24.36
N ASN A 5 -21.34 -2.25 24.24
CA ASN A 5 -21.78 -0.89 24.00
C ASN A 5 -21.75 -0.57 22.49
N LEU A 6 -22.69 0.26 22.04
CA LEU A 6 -22.61 0.97 20.78
C LEU A 6 -21.34 1.86 20.77
N PRO A 7 -20.81 2.24 19.59
CA PRO A 7 -19.58 3.02 19.51
C PRO A 7 -19.65 4.42 20.15
N ASP A 8 -20.83 4.88 20.53
CA ASP A 8 -21.07 6.10 21.31
C ASP A 8 -21.14 5.88 22.83
N GLY A 9 -20.88 4.65 23.29
CA GLY A 9 -20.81 4.27 24.70
C GLY A 9 -22.10 3.74 25.31
N ARG A 10 -23.22 3.73 24.57
CA ARG A 10 -24.52 3.26 25.09
C ARG A 10 -24.65 1.74 25.08
N PRO A 11 -25.39 1.12 26.03
CA PRO A 11 -25.60 -0.32 26.01
C PRO A 11 -26.39 -0.74 24.77
N LEU A 12 -25.85 -1.71 24.02
CA LEU A 12 -26.51 -2.28 22.86
C LEU A 12 -27.50 -3.35 23.33
N VAL A 13 -28.79 -3.12 23.05
CA VAL A 13 -29.88 -4.08 23.32
C VAL A 13 -30.37 -4.64 21.99
N ALA A 14 -29.98 -5.88 21.67
CA ALA A 14 -30.44 -6.61 20.50
C ALA A 14 -31.54 -7.62 20.87
N ASP A 15 -32.33 -8.02 19.87
CA ASP A 15 -33.39 -9.02 20.00
C ASP A 15 -32.82 -10.42 20.30
N GLU A 16 -33.66 -11.30 20.85
CA GLU A 16 -33.28 -12.67 21.18
C GLU A 16 -32.74 -13.41 19.95
N GLY A 17 -31.56 -14.01 20.09
CA GLY A 17 -30.89 -14.79 19.04
C GLY A 17 -29.81 -14.05 18.24
N VAL A 18 -29.69 -12.72 18.40
CA VAL A 18 -28.55 -11.96 17.87
C VAL A 18 -27.32 -12.21 18.74
N LEU A 19 -26.25 -12.75 18.15
CA LEU A 19 -25.01 -12.99 18.90
C LEU A 19 -24.08 -11.79 18.79
N LEU A 20 -23.64 -11.29 19.94
CA LEU A 20 -22.68 -10.20 20.06
C LEU A 20 -21.28 -10.78 20.17
N ASP A 21 -20.39 -10.38 19.27
CA ASP A 21 -19.01 -10.81 19.27
C ASP A 21 -18.13 -9.73 19.93
N ALA A 22 -17.86 -9.92 21.22
CA ALA A 22 -17.05 -9.00 22.03
C ALA A 22 -15.54 -9.19 21.83
N ALA A 23 -15.10 -10.09 20.95
CA ALA A 23 -13.71 -10.56 20.89
C ALA A 23 -12.73 -9.62 20.16
N SER A 24 -13.20 -8.52 19.58
CA SER A 24 -12.36 -7.61 18.81
C SER A 24 -11.90 -6.43 19.69
N GLY A 25 -10.73 -6.58 20.32
CA GLY A 25 -10.06 -5.57 21.18
C GLY A 25 -9.66 -4.27 20.47
N ASP A 26 -10.18 -4.03 19.25
CA ASP A 26 -10.04 -2.84 18.41
C ASP A 26 -11.28 -1.92 18.45
N GLY A 27 -12.24 -2.20 19.34
CA GLY A 27 -13.43 -1.36 19.56
C GLY A 27 -14.51 -1.49 18.47
N ARG A 28 -14.40 -2.49 17.59
CA ARG A 28 -15.36 -2.72 16.50
C ARG A 28 -16.58 -3.48 16.99
N LEU A 29 -17.76 -3.10 16.48
CA LEU A 29 -19.00 -3.81 16.72
C LEU A 29 -19.18 -4.93 15.69
N VAL A 30 -19.43 -6.15 16.16
CA VAL A 30 -19.74 -7.31 15.30
C VAL A 30 -20.99 -8.01 15.83
N LEU A 31 -22.01 -8.10 14.98
CA LEU A 31 -23.29 -8.75 15.23
C LEU A 31 -23.41 -9.99 14.34
N TRP A 32 -24.00 -11.05 14.87
CA TRP A 32 -24.40 -12.22 14.11
C TRP A 32 -25.91 -12.35 14.14
N LEU A 33 -26.55 -12.15 13.00
CA LEU A 33 -28.00 -12.26 12.86
C LEU A 33 -28.36 -13.66 12.38
N PRO A 34 -29.27 -14.37 13.05
CA PRO A 34 -29.71 -15.69 12.62
C PRO A 34 -30.50 -15.58 11.31
N GLY A 35 -30.14 -16.42 10.34
CA GLY A 35 -30.87 -16.61 9.09
C GLY A 35 -31.65 -17.93 9.05
N ALA A 36 -32.17 -18.28 7.89
CA ALA A 36 -32.91 -19.53 7.66
C ALA A 36 -32.03 -20.78 7.90
N GLN A 37 -32.67 -21.90 8.24
CA GLN A 37 -32.02 -23.21 8.32
C GLN A 37 -32.55 -24.09 7.19
N ALA A 38 -31.67 -24.54 6.30
CA ALA A 38 -32.00 -25.34 5.13
C ALA A 38 -30.83 -26.28 4.78
N ASP A 39 -31.11 -27.45 4.21
CA ASP A 39 -30.12 -28.39 3.66
C ASP A 39 -28.97 -28.79 4.63
N GLY A 40 -29.26 -28.86 5.93
CA GLY A 40 -28.26 -29.18 6.95
C GLY A 40 -27.30 -28.03 7.28
N PHE A 41 -27.63 -26.80 6.84
CA PHE A 41 -26.92 -25.57 7.17
C PHE A 41 -27.85 -24.58 7.90
N ARG A 42 -27.29 -23.91 8.91
CA ARG A 42 -27.87 -22.73 9.54
C ARG A 42 -27.18 -21.51 8.96
N HIS A 43 -27.95 -20.62 8.33
CA HIS A 43 -27.42 -19.38 7.77
C HIS A 43 -27.30 -18.29 8.83
N TRP A 44 -26.35 -17.40 8.61
CA TRP A 44 -26.04 -16.27 9.48
C TRP A 44 -25.67 -15.05 8.64
N ASP A 45 -26.12 -13.87 9.05
CA ASP A 45 -25.59 -12.61 8.53
C ASP A 45 -24.61 -12.03 9.54
N ARG A 46 -23.30 -12.04 9.20
CA ARG A 46 -22.27 -11.41 10.03
C ARG A 46 -22.17 -9.94 9.66
N VAL A 47 -22.56 -9.06 10.57
CA VAL A 47 -22.59 -7.61 10.37
C VAL A 47 -21.49 -6.97 11.21
N GLY A 48 -20.51 -6.35 10.57
CA GLY A 48 -19.40 -5.69 11.27
C GLY A 48 -19.29 -4.22 10.90
N THR A 49 -18.83 -3.39 11.84
CA THR A 49 -18.47 -1.98 11.58
C THR A 49 -17.52 -1.88 10.39
N ALA A 50 -17.84 -1.00 9.42
CA ALA A 50 -16.95 -0.73 8.31
C ALA A 50 -15.65 -0.06 8.80
N ALA A 51 -14.52 -0.32 8.14
CA ALA A 51 -13.23 0.21 8.59
C ALA A 51 -13.21 1.74 8.49
N GLY A 52 -12.87 2.42 9.60
CA GLY A 52 -12.86 3.88 9.67
C GLY A 52 -14.26 4.52 9.70
N ALA A 53 -15.32 3.72 9.90
CA ALA A 53 -16.66 4.23 10.07
C ALA A 53 -16.73 5.12 11.32
N ILE A 54 -17.33 6.30 11.16
CA ILE A 54 -17.59 7.26 12.24
C ILE A 54 -19.09 7.27 12.48
N VAL A 55 -19.48 7.33 13.74
CA VAL A 55 -20.89 7.52 14.11
C VAL A 55 -21.33 8.90 13.61
N THR A 56 -22.40 8.92 12.82
CA THR A 56 -23.04 10.16 12.38
C THR A 56 -24.37 10.29 13.11
N ALA A 57 -24.52 11.37 13.88
CA ALA A 57 -25.77 11.72 14.56
C ALA A 57 -26.39 12.95 13.88
N ILE A 58 -27.56 12.79 13.27
CA ILE A 58 -28.30 13.89 12.62
C ILE A 58 -29.76 13.77 13.04
N ASP A 59 -30.35 14.89 13.46
CA ASP A 59 -31.74 14.98 13.90
C ASP A 59 -32.12 13.89 14.89
N GLY A 60 -31.22 13.57 15.83
CA GLY A 60 -31.39 12.53 16.87
C GLY A 60 -31.45 11.09 16.34
N LEU A 61 -31.00 10.83 15.12
CA LEU A 61 -30.80 9.50 14.55
C LEU A 61 -29.30 9.27 14.37
N CYS A 62 -28.75 8.29 15.09
CA CYS A 62 -27.38 7.87 14.97
C CYS A 62 -27.25 6.78 13.90
N SER A 63 -26.14 6.79 13.17
CA SER A 63 -25.87 5.82 12.11
C SER A 63 -24.39 5.50 11.99
N LEU A 64 -24.11 4.25 11.59
CA LEU A 64 -22.78 3.73 11.39
C LEU A 64 -22.76 2.84 10.15
N PRO A 65 -21.90 3.11 9.15
CA PRO A 65 -21.68 2.20 8.04
C PRO A 65 -21.23 0.81 8.51
N VAL A 66 -21.86 -0.24 7.98
CA VAL A 66 -21.56 -1.63 8.33
C VAL A 66 -21.45 -2.49 7.09
N VAL A 67 -20.78 -3.64 7.22
CA VAL A 67 -20.60 -4.64 6.17
C VAL A 67 -21.30 -5.92 6.60
N LEU A 68 -22.18 -6.43 5.75
CA LEU A 68 -22.84 -7.72 5.94
C LEU A 68 -22.10 -8.78 5.12
N SER A 69 -21.69 -9.85 5.79
CA SER A 69 -21.09 -11.04 5.19
C SER A 69 -22.00 -12.25 5.44
N PRO A 70 -22.65 -12.81 4.41
CA PRO A 70 -23.41 -14.05 4.55
C PRO A 70 -22.50 -15.19 4.96
N ALA A 71 -22.95 -15.97 5.92
CA ALA A 71 -22.24 -17.10 6.48
C ALA A 71 -23.18 -18.30 6.66
N GLN A 72 -22.60 -19.50 6.69
CA GLN A 72 -23.33 -20.74 6.93
C GLN A 72 -22.57 -21.61 7.93
N GLN A 73 -23.32 -22.20 8.85
CA GLN A 73 -22.86 -23.14 9.86
C GLN A 73 -23.44 -24.51 9.53
N GLN A 74 -22.61 -25.54 9.46
CA GLN A 74 -23.12 -26.90 9.26
C GLN A 74 -23.80 -27.39 10.55
N THR A 75 -25.06 -27.80 10.47
CA THR A 75 -25.81 -28.46 11.54
C THR A 75 -25.83 -29.96 11.24
N GLY A 76 -25.22 -30.79 12.09
CA GLY A 76 -24.80 -32.15 11.72
C GLY A 76 -25.90 -33.11 11.25
N MET A 77 -25.80 -33.59 10.01
CA MET A 77 -25.65 -35.00 9.57
C MET A 77 -25.33 -34.93 8.06
N GLY A 78 -24.06 -34.91 7.66
CA GLY A 78 -23.69 -34.70 6.24
C GLY A 78 -22.26 -35.08 5.90
N LEU A 79 -22.15 -35.99 4.91
CA LEU A 79 -21.02 -36.63 4.20
C LEU A 79 -19.75 -37.02 5.01
N PRO A 80 -19.23 -38.26 4.82
CA PRO A 80 -18.00 -38.74 5.47
C PRO A 80 -16.80 -37.81 5.23
N ALA A 81 -15.91 -37.75 6.23
CA ALA A 81 -14.81 -36.79 6.28
C ALA A 81 -13.86 -36.79 5.07
N PHE A 82 -13.77 -37.89 4.32
CA PHE A 82 -12.90 -37.98 3.14
C PHE A 82 -13.47 -37.25 1.91
N LEU A 83 -14.81 -37.23 1.74
CA LEU A 83 -15.49 -36.48 0.68
C LEU A 83 -15.52 -34.97 0.98
N ARG A 84 -15.31 -34.57 2.24
CA ARG A 84 -15.16 -33.14 2.65
C ARG A 84 -13.96 -32.44 2.00
N ARG A 85 -12.99 -33.19 1.48
CA ARG A 85 -11.76 -32.64 0.87
C ARG A 85 -11.92 -32.30 -0.61
N LEU A 86 -12.91 -32.89 -1.27
CA LEU A 86 -13.14 -32.75 -2.72
C LEU A 86 -14.04 -31.56 -3.06
N VAL A 87 -14.91 -31.13 -2.14
CA VAL A 87 -15.79 -29.95 -2.32
C VAL A 87 -15.18 -28.68 -1.70
N ARG A 88 -14.09 -28.80 -0.93
CA ARG A 88 -13.44 -27.66 -0.28
C ARG A 88 -12.51 -26.93 -1.25
N SER A 89 -12.90 -25.73 -1.68
CA SER A 89 -11.93 -24.76 -2.20
C SER A 89 -10.99 -24.38 -1.04
N LYS A 90 -9.68 -24.31 -1.31
CA LYS A 90 -8.62 -24.18 -0.29
C LYS A 90 -8.50 -22.78 0.35
N THR A 91 -9.48 -21.88 0.19
CA THR A 91 -9.25 -20.43 0.37
C THR A 91 -10.35 -19.64 1.08
N GLU A 92 -11.36 -20.25 1.71
CA GLU A 92 -12.43 -19.47 2.36
C GLU A 92 -12.22 -19.24 3.87
N PRO A 93 -12.40 -18.00 4.36
CA PRO A 93 -12.23 -17.67 5.77
C PRO A 93 -13.32 -18.34 6.63
N THR A 94 -12.89 -19.05 7.67
CA THR A 94 -13.76 -19.63 8.69
C THR A 94 -13.83 -18.73 9.92
N TRP A 95 -15.04 -18.40 10.36
CA TRP A 95 -15.29 -17.61 11.57
C TRP A 95 -15.73 -18.49 12.74
N LYS A 96 -15.46 -18.07 13.97
CA LYS A 96 -15.98 -18.69 15.20
C LYS A 96 -17.22 -17.92 15.68
N LEU A 97 -18.27 -18.65 16.06
CA LEU A 97 -19.46 -18.03 16.66
C LEU A 97 -19.25 -17.78 18.17
N PRO A 98 -19.83 -16.71 18.74
CA PRO A 98 -19.77 -16.42 20.18
C PRO A 98 -20.32 -17.51 21.12
N GLY A 99 -21.05 -18.51 20.60
CA GLY A 99 -21.57 -19.67 21.34
C GLY A 99 -20.88 -21.01 21.03
N GLY A 100 -19.78 -21.00 20.27
CA GLY A 100 -19.09 -22.20 19.79
C GLY A 100 -19.55 -22.66 18.40
N GLY A 101 -18.71 -23.45 17.74
CA GLY A 101 -18.89 -23.84 16.33
C GLY A 101 -18.23 -22.87 15.34
N THR A 102 -18.18 -23.28 14.07
CA THR A 102 -17.53 -22.53 12.99
C THR A 102 -18.49 -22.29 11.82
N CYS A 103 -18.46 -21.07 11.29
CA CYS A 103 -19.17 -20.69 10.07
C CYS A 103 -18.18 -20.44 8.94
N ALA A 104 -18.58 -20.80 7.72
CA ALA A 104 -17.88 -20.40 6.50
C ALA A 104 -18.69 -19.32 5.77
N ARG A 105 -18.03 -18.48 4.97
CA ARG A 105 -18.72 -17.53 4.10
C ARG A 105 -19.57 -18.28 3.07
N SER A 106 -20.79 -17.80 2.82
CA SER A 106 -21.73 -18.44 1.90
C SER A 106 -22.11 -17.56 0.70
N GLY A 107 -21.66 -16.30 0.64
CA GLY A 107 -22.04 -15.38 -0.43
C GLY A 107 -21.24 -14.08 -0.48
N PRO A 108 -21.57 -13.20 -1.45
CA PRO A 108 -20.94 -11.89 -1.59
C PRO A 108 -21.26 -10.99 -0.41
N ARG A 109 -20.35 -10.06 -0.12
CA ARG A 109 -20.57 -9.06 0.93
C ARG A 109 -21.47 -7.94 0.42
N ARG A 110 -22.30 -7.42 1.32
CA ARG A 110 -23.07 -6.19 1.11
C ARG A 110 -22.43 -5.05 1.89
N THR A 111 -22.33 -3.90 1.26
CA THR A 111 -21.74 -2.66 1.82
C THR A 111 -22.69 -1.46 1.70
N ASP A 112 -23.87 -1.68 1.13
CA ASP A 112 -24.94 -0.71 0.89
C ASP A 112 -25.87 -0.58 2.10
N LEU A 113 -25.33 -0.69 3.32
CA LEU A 113 -26.12 -0.71 4.53
C LEU A 113 -25.46 0.05 5.70
N VAL A 114 -26.31 0.57 6.56
CA VAL A 114 -25.91 1.20 7.83
C VAL A 114 -26.65 0.57 8.98
N LEU A 115 -26.01 0.55 10.14
CA LEU A 115 -26.65 0.31 11.43
C LEU A 115 -27.15 1.65 11.96
N ALA A 116 -28.43 1.74 12.29
CA ALA A 116 -29.06 2.96 12.80
C ALA A 116 -29.72 2.73 14.15
N TRP A 117 -29.60 3.73 15.04
CA TRP A 117 -30.21 3.74 16.37
C TRP A 117 -30.62 5.16 16.79
N SER A 118 -31.50 5.28 17.80
CA SER A 118 -32.03 6.59 18.21
C SER A 118 -31.08 7.27 19.19
N ASP A 119 -30.87 8.58 19.07
CA ASP A 119 -29.98 9.34 19.95
C ASP A 119 -30.63 9.70 21.29
N ASP A 120 -31.95 9.75 21.35
CA ASP A 120 -32.73 10.18 22.52
C ASP A 120 -33.05 9.06 23.52
N GLY A 121 -32.50 7.86 23.32
CA GLY A 121 -32.73 6.71 24.19
C GLY A 121 -34.17 6.18 24.17
N LYS A 122 -35.01 6.62 23.22
CA LYS A 122 -36.37 6.07 23.06
C LYS A 122 -36.30 4.66 22.45
N ASP A 123 -37.13 3.77 22.99
CA ASP A 123 -37.18 2.33 22.63
C ASP A 123 -37.69 2.04 21.20
N SER A 124 -38.10 3.06 20.44
CA SER A 124 -38.64 2.92 19.08
C SER A 124 -37.96 3.85 18.09
N LEU A 125 -37.29 3.28 17.06
CA LEU A 125 -37.06 4.01 15.82
C LEU A 125 -38.34 4.02 15.00
N ASP A 126 -38.78 5.21 14.61
CA ASP A 126 -39.84 5.41 13.64
C ASP A 126 -39.31 5.15 12.22
N GLU A 127 -39.98 4.27 11.48
CA GLU A 127 -39.63 3.95 10.10
C GLU A 127 -39.77 5.18 9.19
N ALA A 128 -40.72 6.08 9.46
CA ALA A 128 -40.88 7.33 8.72
C ALA A 128 -39.63 8.22 8.86
N ARG A 129 -39.01 8.25 10.04
CA ARG A 129 -37.78 9.00 10.31
C ARG A 129 -36.58 8.38 9.57
N ILE A 130 -36.48 7.05 9.54
CA ILE A 130 -35.43 6.34 8.80
C ILE A 130 -35.58 6.60 7.29
N ARG A 131 -36.79 6.45 6.75
CA ARG A 131 -37.06 6.71 5.33
C ARG A 131 -36.95 8.18 4.97
N GLY A 132 -37.20 9.09 5.90
CA GLY A 132 -36.87 10.51 5.74
C GLY A 132 -35.37 10.74 5.53
N ARG A 133 -34.52 10.02 6.28
CA ARG A 133 -33.05 10.13 6.15
C ARG A 133 -32.48 9.41 4.93
N TRP A 134 -33.03 8.24 4.60
CA TRP A 134 -32.67 7.44 3.43
C TRP A 134 -33.90 7.06 2.61
N PRO A 135 -34.42 7.99 1.77
CA PRO A 135 -35.61 7.74 0.96
C PRO A 135 -35.45 6.61 -0.05
N ALA A 136 -34.21 6.41 -0.52
CA ALA A 136 -33.84 5.33 -1.43
C ALA A 136 -33.60 3.97 -0.74
N SER A 137 -33.80 3.88 0.58
CA SER A 137 -33.60 2.61 1.30
C SER A 137 -34.58 1.54 0.82
N GLN A 138 -34.03 0.37 0.49
CA GLN A 138 -34.77 -0.75 -0.09
C GLN A 138 -35.41 -1.63 0.98
N GLU A 139 -34.71 -1.85 2.09
CA GLU A 139 -35.15 -2.72 3.18
C GLU A 139 -34.72 -2.10 4.51
N ILE A 140 -35.58 -2.21 5.53
CA ILE A 140 -35.26 -1.86 6.91
C ILE A 140 -35.51 -3.12 7.74
N ARG A 141 -34.44 -3.66 8.35
CA ARG A 141 -34.50 -4.86 9.19
C ARG A 141 -34.27 -4.47 10.64
N ARG A 142 -35.27 -4.67 11.48
CA ARG A 142 -35.17 -4.42 12.93
C ARG A 142 -34.38 -5.54 13.59
N ILE A 143 -33.47 -5.17 14.49
CA ILE A 143 -32.52 -6.08 15.17
C ILE A 143 -32.60 -5.93 16.69
N GLY A 144 -33.23 -4.86 17.19
CA GLY A 144 -33.38 -4.60 18.61
C GLY A 144 -34.39 -3.50 18.91
N ARG A 145 -34.61 -3.27 20.21
CA ARG A 145 -35.31 -2.07 20.70
C ARG A 145 -34.46 -0.85 20.37
N GLY A 146 -34.91 -0.05 19.42
CA GLY A 146 -34.16 1.12 18.95
C GLY A 146 -32.92 0.80 18.08
N LEU A 147 -32.86 -0.36 17.42
CA LEU A 147 -31.73 -0.73 16.54
C LEU A 147 -32.22 -1.40 15.24
N CYS A 148 -31.77 -0.90 14.09
CA CYS A 148 -32.10 -1.49 12.78
C CYS A 148 -30.93 -1.43 11.78
N LEU A 149 -30.95 -2.34 10.82
CA LEU A 149 -30.19 -2.21 9.58
C LEU A 149 -31.05 -1.60 8.50
N VAL A 150 -30.46 -0.67 7.77
CA VAL A 150 -31.10 -0.01 6.63
C VAL A 150 -30.26 -0.35 5.40
N PHE A 151 -30.89 -0.95 4.40
CA PHE A 151 -30.27 -1.50 3.20
C PHE A 151 -30.58 -0.66 1.95
N GLY A 152 -29.79 -0.85 0.90
CA GLY A 152 -29.97 -0.12 -0.35
C GLY A 152 -29.64 1.36 -0.20
N ILE A 153 -28.80 1.71 0.78
CA ILE A 153 -28.27 3.05 0.91
C ILE A 153 -27.15 3.15 -0.11
N GLU A 154 -27.39 3.88 -1.20
CA GLU A 154 -26.32 4.25 -2.12
C GLU A 154 -25.18 4.89 -1.29
N PRO A 155 -23.94 4.40 -1.42
CA PRO A 155 -22.81 5.00 -0.70
C PRO A 155 -22.79 6.47 -1.07
N ALA A 156 -22.95 7.34 -0.06
CA ALA A 156 -23.21 8.77 -0.23
C ALA A 156 -22.53 9.33 -1.49
N GLN A 157 -23.31 9.49 -2.57
CA GLN A 157 -22.87 10.23 -3.72
C GLN A 157 -22.65 11.65 -3.22
N VAL A 158 -21.38 12.03 -3.09
CA VAL A 158 -21.02 13.44 -3.09
C VAL A 158 -21.56 13.96 -4.42
N LYS A 159 -22.64 14.74 -4.38
CA LYS A 159 -23.18 15.42 -5.56
C LYS A 159 -22.04 16.23 -6.18
N THR A 160 -21.51 15.75 -7.29
CA THR A 160 -20.60 16.49 -8.14
C THR A 160 -21.44 17.07 -9.26
N ASP A 161 -21.91 18.29 -9.06
CA ASP A 161 -22.28 19.15 -10.19
C ASP A 161 -20.98 19.58 -10.86
N VAL A 162 -20.45 18.76 -11.78
CA VAL A 162 -19.56 19.26 -12.83
C VAL A 162 -19.82 18.47 -14.11
N ALA A 163 -20.64 19.06 -14.97
CA ALA A 163 -20.51 18.83 -16.39
C ALA A 163 -19.27 19.57 -16.91
N SER A 164 -18.49 18.89 -17.75
CA SER A 164 -17.99 19.40 -19.04
C SER A 164 -16.50 19.11 -19.31
N SER A 165 -16.25 19.10 -20.62
CA SER A 165 -15.07 18.79 -21.41
C SER A 165 -13.68 18.98 -20.80
N ALA A 166 -12.75 18.16 -21.31
CA ALA A 166 -11.34 18.07 -20.95
C ALA A 166 -10.50 19.38 -21.02
N SER A 167 -11.07 20.51 -21.47
CA SER A 167 -10.40 21.82 -21.48
C SER A 167 -10.46 22.56 -20.14
N ASP A 168 -11.35 22.18 -19.22
CA ASP A 168 -11.68 22.98 -18.03
C ASP A 168 -11.15 22.38 -16.72
N LEU A 169 -10.23 21.41 -16.80
CA LEU A 169 -9.56 20.88 -15.61
C LEU A 169 -8.64 21.95 -15.00
N PRO A 170 -8.78 22.28 -13.70
CA PRO A 170 -7.87 23.21 -13.04
C PRO A 170 -6.42 22.71 -13.15
N PRO A 171 -5.44 23.62 -13.27
CA PRO A 171 -4.05 23.23 -13.48
C PRO A 171 -3.60 22.27 -12.40
N MET A 172 -3.00 21.15 -12.80
CA MET A 172 -2.47 20.14 -11.88
C MET A 172 -1.51 20.80 -10.87
N ILE A 173 -1.92 20.87 -9.60
CA ILE A 173 -1.05 21.33 -8.51
C ILE A 173 0.14 20.36 -8.41
N PRO A 174 1.40 20.84 -8.43
CA PRO A 174 2.57 19.97 -8.27
C PRO A 174 2.50 19.15 -6.98
N SER A 175 2.86 17.87 -7.04
CA SER A 175 2.70 16.92 -5.93
C SER A 175 3.38 17.35 -4.63
N ARG A 176 4.49 18.09 -4.73
CA ARG A 176 5.17 18.67 -3.56
C ARG A 176 4.34 19.74 -2.86
N GLN A 177 3.71 20.62 -3.64
CA GLN A 177 2.85 21.67 -3.10
C GLN A 177 1.61 21.06 -2.44
N LEU A 178 1.04 20.02 -3.05
CA LEU A 178 -0.08 19.28 -2.46
C LEU A 178 0.33 18.63 -1.13
N ALA A 179 1.49 17.97 -1.07
CA ALA A 179 1.98 17.34 0.15
C ALA A 179 2.31 18.38 1.24
N ALA A 180 2.86 19.54 0.86
CA ALA A 180 3.14 20.64 1.77
C ALA A 180 1.85 21.25 2.36
N ASN A 181 0.83 21.45 1.51
CA ASN A 181 -0.48 21.94 1.96
C ASN A 181 -1.16 20.95 2.92
N ALA A 182 -1.11 19.65 2.62
CA ALA A 182 -1.66 18.61 3.48
C ALA A 182 -0.94 18.55 4.84
N LEU A 183 0.38 18.72 4.87
CA LEU A 183 1.14 18.81 6.12
C LEU A 183 0.72 20.04 6.94
N ALA A 184 0.54 21.20 6.28
CA ALA A 184 0.12 22.43 6.95
C ALA A 184 -1.28 22.30 7.57
N GLU A 185 -2.24 21.72 6.84
CA GLU A 185 -3.60 21.46 7.33
C GLU A 185 -3.59 20.51 8.54
N VAL A 186 -2.85 19.41 8.43
CA VAL A 186 -2.76 18.43 9.53
C VAL A 186 -2.11 19.04 10.77
N ARG A 187 -1.06 19.86 10.61
CA ARG A 187 -0.44 20.59 11.73
C ARG A 187 -1.42 21.52 12.43
N GLN A 188 -2.29 22.21 11.69
CA GLN A 188 -3.34 23.06 12.26
C GLN A 188 -4.38 22.24 13.04
N SER A 189 -4.71 21.03 12.57
CA SER A 189 -5.66 20.14 13.25
C SER A 189 -5.11 19.50 14.54
N GLY A 190 -3.78 19.47 14.71
CA GLY A 190 -3.11 18.82 15.85
C GLY A 190 -3.06 17.29 15.79
N ASP A 191 -3.49 16.65 14.70
CA ASP A 191 -3.43 15.19 14.53
C ASP A 191 -2.00 14.71 14.29
N ARG A 192 -1.33 14.32 15.39
CA ARG A 192 0.07 13.85 15.38
C ARG A 192 0.29 12.58 14.56
N SER A 193 -0.72 11.71 14.43
CA SER A 193 -0.60 10.46 13.66
C SER A 193 -0.63 10.74 12.16
N ARG A 194 -1.53 11.62 11.73
CA ARG A 194 -1.55 12.09 10.33
C ARG A 194 -0.33 12.94 10.01
N GLU A 195 0.20 13.70 10.96
CA GLU A 195 1.37 14.56 10.76
C GLU A 195 2.58 13.73 10.31
N VAL A 196 2.86 12.61 10.99
CA VAL A 196 3.94 11.68 10.61
C VAL A 196 3.78 11.20 9.15
N THR A 197 2.55 10.88 8.74
CA THR A 197 2.28 10.40 7.38
C THR A 197 2.54 11.52 6.36
N ALA A 198 2.07 12.74 6.64
CA ALA A 198 2.24 13.89 5.77
C ALA A 198 3.72 14.29 5.62
N LEU A 199 4.51 14.20 6.70
CA LEU A 199 5.96 14.42 6.67
C LEU A 199 6.67 13.42 5.74
N ILE A 200 6.37 12.12 5.87
CA ILE A 200 6.94 11.08 5.01
C ILE A 200 6.55 11.32 3.55
N ASP A 201 5.30 11.67 3.27
CA ASP A 201 4.83 11.89 1.91
C ASP A 201 5.48 13.11 1.25
N LEU A 202 5.66 14.21 2.00
CA LEU A 202 6.40 15.37 1.53
C LEU A 202 7.87 15.01 1.27
N ALA A 203 8.52 14.26 2.16
CA ALA A 203 9.91 13.84 1.97
C ALA A 203 10.10 12.94 0.75
N VAL A 204 9.20 11.98 0.51
CA VAL A 204 9.23 11.12 -0.68
C VAL A 204 9.12 11.96 -1.96
N SER A 205 8.34 13.05 -1.94
CA SER A 205 8.22 13.98 -3.07
C SER A 205 9.53 14.74 -3.38
N TYR A 206 10.35 14.98 -2.35
CA TYR A 206 11.69 15.54 -2.47
C TYR A 206 12.67 14.51 -3.04
N LEU A 207 12.70 13.30 -2.48
CA LEU A 207 13.55 12.19 -2.92
C LEU A 207 13.28 11.78 -4.39
N HIS A 208 12.03 11.85 -4.84
CA HIS A 208 11.66 11.55 -6.22
C HIS A 208 12.40 12.42 -7.26
N LYS A 209 12.75 13.64 -6.88
CA LYS A 209 13.48 14.59 -7.73
C LYS A 209 14.97 14.65 -7.39
N LEU A 210 15.46 13.66 -6.63
CA LEU A 210 16.82 13.56 -6.14
C LEU A 210 17.24 14.74 -5.25
N ASP A 211 16.26 15.46 -4.69
CA ASP A 211 16.49 16.56 -3.76
C ASP A 211 16.44 16.00 -2.33
N ALA A 212 17.52 15.35 -1.90
CA ALA A 212 17.53 14.58 -0.67
C ALA A 212 17.75 15.44 0.59
N GLN A 213 18.32 16.63 0.48
CA GLN A 213 18.67 17.45 1.63
C GLN A 213 17.43 17.91 2.44
N PRO A 214 16.34 18.45 1.83
CA PRO A 214 15.12 18.77 2.56
C PRO A 214 14.38 17.52 3.06
N ALA A 215 14.53 16.38 2.37
CA ALA A 215 13.88 15.14 2.75
C ALA A 215 14.41 14.58 4.08
N VAL A 216 15.71 14.72 4.36
CA VAL A 216 16.33 14.20 5.59
C VAL A 216 15.63 14.78 6.82
N SER A 217 15.50 16.10 6.91
CA SER A 217 14.89 16.77 8.07
C SER A 217 13.43 16.36 8.28
N LEU A 218 12.64 16.26 7.21
CA LEU A 218 11.25 15.80 7.26
C LEU A 218 11.13 14.35 7.74
N LEU A 219 12.05 13.49 7.31
CA LEU A 219 12.04 12.07 7.69
C LEU A 219 12.56 11.84 9.12
N GLU A 220 13.51 12.63 9.59
CA GLU A 220 13.93 12.61 11.00
C GLU A 220 12.78 13.03 11.91
N GLU A 221 12.07 14.11 11.55
CA GLU A 221 10.88 14.56 12.27
C GLU A 221 9.79 13.47 12.28
N ALA A 222 9.53 12.84 11.12
CA ALA A 222 8.57 11.75 11.01
C ALA A 222 8.97 10.52 11.83
N ARG A 223 10.24 10.11 11.79
CA ARG A 223 10.78 8.99 12.57
C ARG A 223 10.56 9.23 14.07
N ASP A 224 10.91 10.41 14.54
CA ASP A 224 10.82 10.75 15.97
C ASP A 224 9.35 10.88 16.41
N GLY A 225 8.49 11.44 15.55
CA GLY A 225 7.04 11.44 15.76
C GLY A 225 6.46 10.04 15.84
N ALA A 226 6.79 9.17 14.89
CA ALA A 226 6.35 7.78 14.87
C ALA A 226 6.81 7.02 16.13
N ARG A 227 8.07 7.22 16.54
CA ARG A 227 8.63 6.62 17.75
C ARG A 227 7.87 7.06 19.01
N ARG A 228 7.56 8.36 19.16
CA ARG A 228 6.76 8.87 20.29
C ARG A 228 5.35 8.27 20.34
N LEU A 229 4.78 7.96 19.17
CA LEU A 229 3.46 7.34 19.05
C LEU A 229 3.50 5.80 19.22
N GLY A 230 4.68 5.19 19.35
CA GLY A 230 4.84 3.74 19.31
C GLY A 230 4.51 3.12 17.95
N ASP A 231 4.43 3.93 16.88
CA ASP A 231 4.11 3.47 15.53
C ASP A 231 5.36 2.98 14.81
N ARG A 232 5.66 1.71 15.06
CA ARG A 232 6.84 1.07 14.48
C ARG A 232 6.79 0.99 12.96
N VAL A 233 5.61 0.90 12.36
CA VAL A 233 5.45 0.81 10.89
C VAL A 233 5.86 2.11 10.22
N ARG A 234 5.38 3.25 10.74
CA ARG A 234 5.76 4.57 10.21
C ARG A 234 7.21 4.91 10.52
N GLU A 235 7.73 4.50 11.68
CA GLU A 235 9.14 4.68 12.03
C GLU A 235 10.04 3.99 10.98
N LEU A 236 9.70 2.77 10.59
CA LEU A 236 10.46 2.03 9.57
C LEU A 236 10.33 2.60 8.17
N ASP A 237 9.15 3.11 7.81
CA ASP A 237 8.98 3.82 6.54
C ASP A 237 9.88 5.06 6.49
N ALA A 238 9.95 5.83 7.58
CA ALA A 238 10.88 6.95 7.70
C ALA A 238 12.35 6.50 7.59
N LEU A 239 12.75 5.45 8.31
CA LEU A 239 14.12 4.90 8.27
C LEU A 239 14.53 4.42 6.87
N VAL A 240 13.66 3.67 6.20
CA VAL A 240 13.94 3.19 4.84
C VAL A 240 14.16 4.39 3.92
N ASN A 241 13.31 5.42 3.98
CA ASN A 241 13.46 6.64 3.18
C ASN A 241 14.68 7.51 3.58
N LEU A 242 15.10 7.51 4.84
CA LEU A 242 16.37 8.11 5.26
C LEU A 242 17.56 7.39 4.63
N GLY A 243 17.52 6.05 4.56
CA GLY A 243 18.53 5.27 3.86
C GLY A 243 18.63 5.64 2.38
N GLN A 244 17.50 5.85 1.70
CA GLN A 244 17.50 6.35 0.31
C GLN A 244 18.09 7.76 0.21
N ALA A 245 17.73 8.66 1.12
CA ALA A 245 18.29 10.01 1.16
C ALA A 245 19.81 9.96 1.30
N ALA A 246 20.33 9.12 2.19
CA ALA A 246 21.76 8.90 2.38
C ALA A 246 22.44 8.35 1.12
N VAL A 247 21.82 7.39 0.41
CA VAL A 247 22.33 6.91 -0.90
C VAL A 247 22.40 8.05 -1.93
N ILE A 248 21.35 8.87 -2.05
CA ILE A 248 21.31 9.99 -3.01
C ILE A 248 22.36 11.06 -2.67
N LEU A 249 22.60 11.30 -1.38
CA LEU A 249 23.59 12.27 -0.89
C LEU A 249 25.04 11.74 -0.95
N GLY A 250 25.27 10.54 -1.51
CA GLY A 250 26.61 9.95 -1.56
C GLY A 250 27.17 9.58 -0.19
N ARG A 251 26.30 9.19 0.77
CA ARG A 251 26.67 8.79 2.14
C ARG A 251 26.37 7.31 2.38
N PRO A 252 27.10 6.39 1.73
CA PRO A 252 26.74 4.98 1.72
C PRO A 252 26.96 4.29 3.07
N GLU A 253 27.94 4.70 3.89
CA GLU A 253 28.12 4.19 5.26
C GLU A 253 26.89 4.48 6.12
N GLN A 254 26.42 5.73 6.11
CA GLN A 254 25.22 6.15 6.83
C GLN A 254 23.99 5.39 6.33
N ALA A 255 23.86 5.15 5.03
CA ALA A 255 22.76 4.37 4.47
C ALA A 255 22.75 2.93 5.03
N ILE A 256 23.92 2.27 5.09
CA ILE A 256 24.04 0.90 5.62
C ILE A 256 23.62 0.84 7.09
N GLU A 257 24.09 1.79 7.91
CA GLU A 257 23.74 1.86 9.34
C GLU A 257 22.23 2.03 9.55
N ILE A 258 21.58 2.88 8.75
CA ILE A 258 20.15 3.16 8.85
C ILE A 258 19.29 1.99 8.35
N LEU A 259 19.71 1.31 7.27
CA LEU A 259 18.90 0.28 6.60
C LEU A 259 18.96 -1.09 7.29
N GLY A 260 20.04 -1.40 8.01
CA GLY A 260 20.21 -2.67 8.72
C GLY A 260 19.03 -3.00 9.67
N PRO A 261 18.69 -2.11 10.63
CA PRO A 261 17.55 -2.33 11.52
C PRO A 261 16.21 -2.48 10.79
N ALA A 262 16.02 -1.76 9.69
CA ALA A 262 14.80 -1.84 8.91
C ALA A 262 14.64 -3.19 8.20
N LEU A 263 15.74 -3.73 7.67
CA LEU A 263 15.79 -5.07 7.07
C LEU A 263 15.47 -6.16 8.09
N THR A 264 16.10 -6.11 9.27
CA THR A 264 15.86 -7.09 10.35
C THR A 264 14.39 -7.13 10.74
N TYR A 265 13.80 -5.96 11.00
CA TYR A 265 12.38 -5.89 11.36
C TYR A 265 11.47 -6.40 10.24
N ALA A 266 11.75 -6.04 8.98
CA ALA A 266 10.95 -6.48 7.85
C ALA A 266 10.93 -8.01 7.73
N ARG A 267 12.07 -8.66 8.01
CA ARG A 267 12.17 -10.14 8.06
C ARG A 267 11.37 -10.72 9.21
N GLU A 268 11.48 -10.15 10.42
CA GLU A 268 10.77 -10.62 11.61
C GLU A 268 9.24 -10.51 11.46
N THR A 269 8.76 -9.46 10.79
CA THR A 269 7.33 -9.19 10.63
C THR A 269 6.72 -9.72 9.33
N GLY A 270 7.54 -10.28 8.45
CA GLY A 270 7.13 -10.76 7.13
C GLY A 270 6.70 -9.64 6.17
N ASP A 271 7.15 -8.40 6.39
CA ASP A 271 6.91 -7.28 5.48
C ASP A 271 7.83 -7.38 4.25
N ARG A 272 7.38 -8.12 3.24
CA ARG A 272 8.14 -8.41 2.02
C ARG A 272 8.42 -7.18 1.18
N TYR A 273 7.53 -6.19 1.19
CA TYR A 273 7.77 -4.93 0.51
C TYR A 273 8.97 -4.20 1.11
N THR A 274 8.96 -4.02 2.43
CA THR A 274 10.03 -3.32 3.15
C THR A 274 11.35 -4.09 3.06
N GLU A 275 11.30 -5.41 3.17
CA GLU A 275 12.48 -6.27 3.02
C GLU A 275 13.14 -6.07 1.66
N LYS A 276 12.35 -6.15 0.57
CA LYS A 276 12.85 -5.93 -0.80
C LYS A 276 13.46 -4.54 -0.98
N VAL A 277 12.77 -3.49 -0.55
CA VAL A 277 13.22 -2.10 -0.72
C VAL A 277 14.47 -1.82 0.12
N ALA A 278 14.56 -2.34 1.34
CA ALA A 278 15.74 -2.20 2.17
C ALA A 278 16.95 -2.92 1.55
N LEU A 279 16.76 -4.12 1.01
CA LEU A 279 17.80 -4.86 0.29
C LEU A 279 18.28 -4.12 -0.96
N GLU A 280 17.37 -3.60 -1.78
CA GLU A 280 17.73 -2.77 -2.94
C GLU A 280 18.60 -1.57 -2.53
N ARG A 281 18.16 -0.81 -1.52
CA ARG A 281 18.88 0.38 -1.04
C ARG A 281 20.24 0.03 -0.41
N LEU A 282 20.35 -1.10 0.28
CA LEU A 282 21.62 -1.64 0.76
C LEU A 282 22.53 -1.99 -0.42
N GLY A 283 21.99 -2.61 -1.46
CA GLY A 283 22.73 -2.90 -2.70
C GLY A 283 23.32 -1.63 -3.30
N LEU A 284 22.50 -0.57 -3.45
CA LEU A 284 22.94 0.73 -3.94
C LEU A 284 24.00 1.37 -3.03
N ALA A 285 23.85 1.27 -1.71
CA ALA A 285 24.84 1.77 -0.76
C ALA A 285 26.18 1.03 -0.92
N TYR A 286 26.18 -0.29 -1.04
CA TYR A 286 27.41 -1.06 -1.28
C TYR A 286 28.05 -0.76 -2.65
N GLN A 287 27.25 -0.46 -3.68
CA GLN A 287 27.81 0.07 -4.94
C GLN A 287 28.49 1.43 -4.74
N GLY A 288 27.89 2.32 -3.95
CA GLY A 288 28.49 3.60 -3.55
C GLY A 288 29.82 3.44 -2.79
N ARG A 289 30.00 2.31 -2.07
CA ARG A 289 31.28 1.94 -1.42
C ARG A 289 32.25 1.19 -2.33
N ALA A 290 31.93 1.06 -3.61
CA ALA A 290 32.69 0.23 -4.56
C ALA A 290 32.86 -1.23 -4.11
N ASP A 291 31.84 -1.80 -3.43
CA ASP A 291 31.75 -3.23 -3.09
C ASP A 291 30.66 -3.91 -3.96
N PRO A 292 30.98 -4.23 -5.23
CA PRO A 292 30.01 -4.84 -6.14
C PRO A 292 29.63 -6.28 -5.75
N ILE A 293 30.42 -6.95 -4.91
CA ILE A 293 30.10 -8.31 -4.42
C ILE A 293 28.88 -8.25 -3.51
N ARG A 294 28.94 -7.44 -2.45
CA ARG A 294 27.80 -7.28 -1.53
C ARG A 294 26.62 -6.60 -2.18
N ALA A 295 26.88 -5.64 -3.07
CA ALA A 295 25.82 -5.01 -3.84
C ALA A 295 24.97 -6.06 -4.59
N ARG A 296 25.64 -6.93 -5.36
CA ARG A 296 25.00 -8.01 -6.09
C ARG A 296 24.21 -8.94 -5.17
N GLU A 297 24.78 -9.37 -4.06
CA GLU A 297 24.10 -10.25 -3.10
C GLU A 297 22.78 -9.66 -2.61
N HIS A 298 22.77 -8.36 -2.28
CA HIS A 298 21.56 -7.67 -1.85
C HIS A 298 20.55 -7.50 -2.99
N PHE A 299 20.99 -7.16 -4.20
CA PHE A 299 20.10 -7.10 -5.36
C PHE A 299 19.48 -8.45 -5.71
N GLU A 300 20.25 -9.54 -5.64
CA GLU A 300 19.75 -10.89 -5.90
C GLU A 300 18.72 -11.33 -4.85
N GLN A 301 18.93 -10.98 -3.58
CA GLN A 301 17.93 -11.23 -2.52
C GLN A 301 16.65 -10.44 -2.77
N ALA A 302 16.75 -9.15 -3.11
CA ALA A 302 15.60 -8.32 -3.46
C ALA A 302 14.86 -8.87 -4.69
N LEU A 303 15.62 -9.31 -5.72
CA LEU A 303 15.08 -9.89 -6.95
C LEU A 303 14.27 -11.15 -6.67
N GLY A 304 14.78 -12.01 -5.78
CA GLY A 304 14.06 -13.21 -5.33
C GLY A 304 12.76 -12.88 -4.59
N ILE A 305 12.69 -11.77 -3.87
CA ILE A 305 11.44 -11.29 -3.28
C ILE A 305 10.50 -10.76 -4.37
N ALA A 306 10.99 -9.88 -5.26
CA ALA A 306 10.21 -9.29 -6.34
C ALA A 306 9.49 -10.37 -7.18
N ARG A 307 10.23 -11.41 -7.59
CA ARG A 307 9.67 -12.58 -8.32
C ARG A 307 8.59 -13.32 -7.53
N ARG A 308 8.85 -13.61 -6.26
CA ARG A 308 7.89 -14.34 -5.40
C ARG A 308 6.60 -13.57 -5.17
N VAL A 309 6.69 -12.24 -5.17
CA VAL A 309 5.52 -11.35 -5.03
C VAL A 309 5.04 -10.81 -6.38
N GLY A 310 5.51 -11.32 -7.52
CA GLY A 310 5.04 -10.87 -8.84
C GLY A 310 5.21 -9.37 -9.12
N ASP A 311 6.17 -8.69 -8.49
CA ASP A 311 6.49 -7.28 -8.76
C ASP A 311 7.43 -7.20 -9.97
N ALA A 312 6.83 -7.23 -11.16
CA ALA A 312 7.54 -7.34 -12.43
C ALA A 312 8.38 -6.09 -12.75
N GLN A 313 7.97 -4.91 -12.28
CA GLN A 313 8.74 -3.69 -12.53
C GLN A 313 10.00 -3.62 -11.66
N HIS A 314 9.89 -3.90 -10.35
CA HIS A 314 11.10 -3.98 -9.52
C HIS A 314 11.97 -5.16 -9.96
N GLU A 315 11.39 -6.27 -10.42
CA GLU A 315 12.16 -7.35 -11.02
C GLU A 315 13.03 -6.82 -12.17
N ALA A 316 12.46 -6.10 -13.12
CA ALA A 316 13.20 -5.54 -14.25
C ALA A 316 14.31 -4.58 -13.79
N MET A 317 14.03 -3.73 -12.81
CA MET A 317 15.01 -2.79 -12.24
C MET A 317 16.14 -3.51 -11.51
N LEU A 318 15.82 -4.51 -10.69
CA LEU A 318 16.81 -5.28 -9.94
C LEU A 318 17.70 -6.11 -10.87
N LEU A 319 17.15 -6.66 -11.96
CA LEU A 319 17.95 -7.28 -13.02
C LEU A 319 18.97 -6.31 -13.62
N TRP A 320 18.58 -5.05 -13.84
CA TRP A 320 19.51 -4.02 -14.30
C TRP A 320 20.60 -3.69 -13.26
N TYR A 321 20.24 -3.58 -11.98
CA TYR A 321 21.23 -3.37 -10.92
C TYR A 321 22.22 -4.54 -10.78
N VAL A 322 21.73 -5.78 -10.90
CA VAL A 322 22.61 -6.97 -10.97
C VAL A 322 23.51 -6.89 -12.21
N ALA A 323 23.01 -6.45 -13.36
CA ALA A 323 23.82 -6.27 -14.56
C ALA A 323 24.98 -5.28 -14.33
N ILE A 324 24.72 -4.14 -13.67
CA ILE A 324 25.75 -3.17 -13.30
C ILE A 324 26.77 -3.81 -12.35
N ALA A 325 26.31 -4.51 -11.30
CA ALA A 325 27.22 -5.14 -10.35
C ALA A 325 28.09 -6.24 -10.99
N GLU A 326 27.54 -7.04 -11.90
CA GLU A 326 28.31 -8.03 -12.66
C GLU A 326 29.30 -7.36 -13.62
N ALA A 327 28.94 -6.22 -14.23
CA ALA A 327 29.86 -5.43 -15.05
C ALA A 327 31.02 -4.86 -14.22
N ASP A 328 30.74 -4.37 -13.01
CA ASP A 328 31.76 -3.88 -12.05
C ASP A 328 32.70 -4.99 -11.57
N LEU A 329 32.22 -6.24 -11.54
CA LEU A 329 33.01 -7.44 -11.26
C LEU A 329 33.81 -7.93 -12.47
N GLY A 330 33.72 -7.27 -13.63
CA GLY A 330 34.36 -7.68 -14.87
C GLY A 330 33.71 -8.90 -15.55
N ARG A 331 32.53 -9.32 -15.08
CA ARG A 331 31.80 -10.50 -15.59
C ARG A 331 30.84 -10.09 -16.69
N ARG A 332 31.44 -9.65 -17.81
CA ARG A 332 30.75 -9.05 -18.96
C ARG A 332 29.58 -9.89 -19.46
N ASP A 333 29.77 -11.19 -19.65
CA ASP A 333 28.72 -12.07 -20.19
C ASP A 333 27.50 -12.12 -19.26
N ARG A 334 27.72 -12.17 -17.95
CA ARG A 334 26.65 -12.16 -16.95
C ARG A 334 25.93 -10.81 -16.93
N ALA A 335 26.67 -9.71 -17.04
CA ALA A 335 26.10 -8.38 -17.13
C ALA A 335 25.16 -8.25 -18.34
N ILE A 336 25.59 -8.76 -19.50
CA ILE A 336 24.79 -8.74 -20.74
C ILE A 336 23.50 -9.54 -20.55
N VAL A 337 23.58 -10.78 -20.06
CA VAL A 337 22.42 -11.64 -19.85
C VAL A 337 21.41 -10.98 -18.89
N ARG A 338 21.87 -10.42 -17.77
CA ARG A 338 20.98 -9.73 -16.81
C ARG A 338 20.37 -8.46 -17.39
N GLY A 339 21.11 -7.72 -18.20
CA GLY A 339 20.61 -6.57 -18.93
C GLY A 339 19.53 -6.96 -19.95
N GLU A 340 19.68 -8.09 -20.64
CA GLU A 340 18.67 -8.63 -21.57
C GLU A 340 17.38 -8.98 -20.86
N GLU A 341 17.48 -9.75 -19.76
CA GLU A 341 16.32 -10.12 -18.95
C GLU A 341 15.55 -8.87 -18.49
N SER A 342 16.27 -7.82 -18.08
CA SER A 342 15.68 -6.52 -17.70
C SER A 342 14.95 -5.85 -18.87
N VAL A 343 15.62 -5.67 -20.02
CA VAL A 343 15.07 -5.00 -21.21
C VAL A 343 13.85 -5.74 -21.74
N ASP A 344 13.90 -7.07 -21.80
CA ASP A 344 12.80 -7.89 -22.29
C ASP A 344 11.58 -7.79 -21.37
N LEU A 345 11.79 -7.75 -20.06
CA LEU A 345 10.70 -7.57 -19.10
C LEU A 345 10.11 -6.16 -19.21
N LEU A 346 10.93 -5.11 -19.31
CA LEU A 346 10.46 -3.73 -19.56
C LEU A 346 9.62 -3.64 -20.85
N ARG A 347 10.04 -4.34 -21.91
CA ARG A 347 9.31 -4.41 -23.18
C ARG A 347 7.94 -5.07 -23.03
N ARG A 348 7.86 -6.22 -22.35
CA ARG A 348 6.59 -6.91 -22.06
C ARG A 348 5.64 -6.05 -21.24
N LEU A 349 6.20 -5.23 -20.32
CA LEU A 349 5.45 -4.29 -19.50
C LEU A 349 5.08 -2.98 -20.24
N GLY A 350 5.48 -2.81 -21.50
CA GLY A 350 5.20 -1.60 -22.29
C GLY A 350 5.82 -0.33 -21.71
N LYS A 351 6.95 -0.43 -21.00
CA LYS A 351 7.56 0.73 -20.33
C LYS A 351 8.23 1.66 -21.36
N PRO A 352 8.00 2.99 -21.31
CA PRO A 352 8.52 3.93 -22.30
C PRO A 352 10.06 4.04 -22.30
N GLN A 353 10.72 3.70 -21.19
CA GLN A 353 12.18 3.72 -21.07
C GLN A 353 12.89 2.51 -21.70
N THR A 354 12.15 1.50 -22.19
CA THR A 354 12.72 0.23 -22.69
C THR A 354 13.82 0.45 -23.73
N GLU A 355 13.55 1.25 -24.76
CA GLU A 355 14.49 1.46 -25.86
C GLU A 355 15.80 2.11 -25.42
N ARG A 356 15.75 2.93 -24.39
CA ARG A 356 16.93 3.57 -23.82
C ARG A 356 17.82 2.57 -23.09
N TYR A 357 17.21 1.66 -22.31
CA TYR A 357 17.92 0.57 -21.64
C TYR A 357 18.52 -0.39 -22.69
N ALA A 358 17.77 -0.69 -23.76
CA ALA A 358 18.24 -1.49 -24.88
C ALA A 358 19.46 -0.84 -25.57
N GLN A 359 19.43 0.47 -25.82
CA GLN A 359 20.54 1.19 -26.42
C GLN A 359 21.80 1.15 -25.53
N HIS A 360 21.68 1.48 -24.25
CA HIS A 360 22.83 1.43 -23.33
C HIS A 360 23.42 0.03 -23.20
N LEU A 361 22.59 -1.01 -23.26
CA LEU A 361 23.04 -2.39 -23.28
C LEU A 361 23.75 -2.75 -24.59
N ALA A 362 23.26 -2.26 -25.74
CA ALA A 362 23.90 -2.43 -27.04
C ALA A 362 25.28 -1.74 -27.08
N ASP A 363 25.38 -0.51 -26.58
CA ASP A 363 26.64 0.22 -26.48
C ASP A 363 27.64 -0.51 -25.57
N TYR A 364 27.17 -1.03 -24.43
CA TYR A 364 27.99 -1.84 -23.52
C TYR A 364 28.52 -3.11 -24.23
N ARG A 365 27.68 -3.79 -25.03
CA ARG A 365 28.08 -4.96 -25.84
C ARG A 365 29.09 -4.62 -26.91
N ALA A 366 28.91 -3.50 -27.61
CA ALA A 366 29.81 -3.04 -28.65
C ALA A 366 31.19 -2.65 -28.10
N GLY A 367 31.31 -2.41 -26.79
CA GLY A 367 32.59 -2.23 -26.11
C GLY A 367 33.34 -0.98 -26.57
N GLY A 368 32.63 0.12 -26.83
CA GLY A 368 33.21 1.34 -27.39
C GLY A 368 34.58 1.70 -26.82
N GLY A 369 35.62 1.51 -27.65
CA GLY A 369 36.97 2.08 -27.57
C GLY A 369 37.73 2.03 -26.23
N SER A 370 38.71 1.13 -26.17
CA SER A 370 39.92 1.18 -25.32
C SER A 370 39.80 0.97 -23.80
N THR A 371 40.58 -0.01 -23.35
CA THR A 371 40.94 -0.35 -21.97
C THR A 371 41.72 0.76 -21.28
N THR A 372 41.09 1.43 -20.30
CA THR A 372 41.81 2.04 -19.17
C THR A 372 40.95 1.95 -17.91
N PRO A 373 41.43 1.38 -16.79
CA PRO A 373 40.70 1.36 -15.53
C PRO A 373 40.81 2.74 -14.87
N ALA A 374 39.95 3.68 -15.25
CA ALA A 374 39.95 5.03 -14.68
C ALA A 374 38.72 5.30 -13.82
N LEU A 375 39.02 5.53 -12.53
CA LEU A 375 38.29 6.26 -11.49
C LEU A 375 36.99 5.64 -10.93
N ARG A 376 37.17 4.94 -9.81
CA ARG A 376 36.20 4.30 -8.91
C ARG A 376 35.35 5.29 -8.06
N ALA A 377 35.20 6.54 -8.49
CA ALA A 377 34.46 7.55 -7.72
C ALA A 377 33.28 8.06 -8.54
N GLY A 378 32.17 7.35 -8.48
CA GLY A 378 30.92 7.78 -9.08
C GLY A 378 29.81 6.83 -8.67
N GLY A 379 29.04 7.23 -7.66
CA GLY A 379 27.83 6.52 -7.30
C GLY A 379 26.82 6.51 -8.45
N ILE A 380 25.80 5.66 -8.36
CA ILE A 380 24.74 5.54 -9.38
C ILE A 380 24.00 6.87 -9.67
N PHE A 381 24.08 7.83 -8.76
CA PHE A 381 23.34 9.10 -8.81
C PHE A 381 24.22 10.35 -8.89
N ASP A 382 25.55 10.22 -8.98
CA ASP A 382 26.44 11.38 -9.07
C ASP A 382 26.43 11.97 -10.48
N ALA A 383 25.60 13.00 -10.67
CA ALA A 383 25.57 13.79 -11.90
C ALA A 383 25.72 15.31 -11.68
N ASN A 384 25.96 15.80 -10.45
CA ASN A 384 26.32 17.20 -10.19
C ASN A 384 26.70 17.42 -8.72
N VAL A 385 27.99 17.33 -8.38
CA VAL A 385 28.54 18.25 -7.38
C VAL A 385 29.22 19.34 -8.19
N ILE A 386 28.63 20.53 -8.19
CA ILE A 386 29.25 21.73 -8.72
C ILE A 386 30.44 22.05 -7.80
N THR A 387 31.59 21.45 -8.07
CA THR A 387 32.86 22.09 -7.76
C THR A 387 33.16 22.99 -8.95
N THR A 388 33.21 24.29 -8.69
CA THR A 388 33.55 25.36 -9.63
C THR A 388 34.92 25.12 -10.27
N GLN A 389 34.98 24.31 -11.32
CA GLN A 389 36.06 24.32 -12.31
C GLN A 389 35.50 23.96 -13.68
N PRO A 390 35.78 24.76 -14.73
CA PRO A 390 35.37 24.43 -16.08
C PRO A 390 36.32 23.34 -16.62
N GLN A 391 35.82 22.11 -16.77
CA GLN A 391 36.48 21.12 -17.61
C GLN A 391 35.56 20.70 -18.75
N THR A 392 35.72 21.42 -19.86
CA THR A 392 35.45 20.96 -21.20
C THR A 392 36.32 19.74 -21.52
N GLN A 393 35.77 18.53 -21.44
CA GLN A 393 36.21 17.38 -22.21
C GLN A 393 35.12 16.29 -22.16
N ALA A 394 34.43 16.10 -23.28
CA ALA A 394 33.49 14.99 -23.46
C ALA A 394 34.28 13.68 -23.56
N SER A 395 34.40 12.95 -22.45
CA SER A 395 34.96 11.60 -22.47
C SER A 395 33.93 10.62 -23.04
N THR A 396 34.29 9.88 -24.08
CA THR A 396 33.52 8.72 -24.55
C THR A 396 33.47 7.68 -23.43
N ALA A 397 32.29 7.47 -22.83
CA ALA A 397 32.13 6.54 -21.71
C ALA A 397 32.31 5.08 -22.19
N ALA A 398 33.33 4.40 -21.71
CA ALA A 398 33.53 2.96 -21.87
C ALA A 398 33.41 2.26 -20.50
N GLY A 399 32.86 1.03 -20.46
CA GLY A 399 32.79 0.21 -19.24
C GLY A 399 31.44 0.25 -18.49
N PRO A 400 31.39 -0.14 -17.20
CA PRO A 400 30.15 -0.20 -16.40
C PRO A 400 29.37 1.12 -16.35
N GLY A 401 30.05 2.23 -16.62
CA GLY A 401 29.46 3.56 -16.78
C GLY A 401 28.33 3.59 -17.80
N LEU A 402 28.39 2.83 -18.90
CA LEU A 402 27.31 2.79 -19.89
C LEU A 402 26.00 2.23 -19.31
N LEU A 403 26.08 1.17 -18.51
CA LEU A 403 24.92 0.61 -17.83
C LEU A 403 24.40 1.55 -16.73
N ARG A 404 25.30 2.29 -16.05
CA ARG A 404 24.91 3.36 -15.12
C ARG A 404 24.31 4.56 -15.83
N MET A 405 24.70 4.87 -17.06
CA MET A 405 24.14 5.98 -17.83
C MET A 405 22.66 5.77 -18.16
N ALA A 406 22.23 4.52 -18.29
CA ALA A 406 20.81 4.16 -18.35
C ALA A 406 20.04 4.58 -17.09
N LEU A 407 20.74 4.78 -15.96
CA LEU A 407 20.20 5.28 -14.70
C LEU A 407 20.42 6.78 -14.46
N THR A 408 21.46 7.42 -15.03
CA THR A 408 21.77 8.85 -14.81
C THR A 408 21.07 9.78 -15.81
N ALA A 409 21.02 9.40 -17.09
CA ALA A 409 20.30 10.17 -18.10
C ALA A 409 18.77 9.93 -18.05
N THR A 410 18.33 8.98 -17.22
CA THR A 410 17.06 9.02 -16.54
C THR A 410 17.34 9.83 -15.29
N LYS A 411 17.13 11.15 -15.32
CA LYS A 411 17.28 12.05 -14.16
C LYS A 411 16.24 11.76 -13.04
N ALA A 412 15.82 10.50 -12.93
CA ALA A 412 14.66 9.90 -12.32
C ALA A 412 15.00 8.39 -12.26
N ALA A 413 14.89 7.64 -11.18
CA ALA A 413 13.61 7.35 -10.53
C ALA A 413 12.38 7.32 -11.48
N ALA A 414 12.58 7.11 -12.79
CA ALA A 414 11.53 6.90 -13.78
C ALA A 414 11.00 5.46 -13.73
N THR A 415 11.30 4.72 -12.65
CA THR A 415 10.81 3.36 -12.44
C THR A 415 10.71 3.02 -10.94
N PHE A 416 10.56 4.01 -10.06
CA PHE A 416 9.26 4.17 -9.39
C PHE A 416 8.19 4.87 -10.25
N ALA A 417 8.31 5.03 -11.58
CA ALA A 417 7.20 5.50 -12.43
C ALA A 417 6.09 4.45 -12.69
N GLY A 418 6.12 3.32 -11.98
CA GLY A 418 4.90 2.54 -11.73
C GLY A 418 4.20 2.94 -10.45
N SER A 419 4.77 3.82 -9.63
CA SER A 419 4.24 4.27 -8.33
C SER A 419 4.65 5.72 -8.05
N GLY A 420 4.93 6.52 -9.08
CA GLY A 420 5.48 7.87 -9.00
C GLY A 420 4.47 8.84 -9.57
N PHE A 421 4.28 9.98 -8.88
CA PHE A 421 3.15 10.92 -8.92
C PHE A 421 2.65 11.37 -10.30
N LYS A 422 2.13 10.44 -11.10
CA LYS A 422 1.07 10.66 -12.07
C LYS A 422 -0.21 10.37 -11.31
N THR A 423 -1.03 11.40 -11.11
CA THR A 423 -2.36 11.23 -10.53
C THR A 423 -3.11 10.20 -11.36
N VAL A 424 -3.41 9.04 -10.79
CA VAL A 424 -4.48 8.22 -11.33
C VAL A 424 -5.78 9.00 -11.21
N PRO A 425 -6.71 8.81 -12.15
CA PRO A 425 -8.06 9.34 -12.03
C PRO A 425 -8.64 9.12 -10.62
N LEU A 426 -9.39 10.10 -10.11
CA LEU A 426 -9.84 10.14 -8.72
C LEU A 426 -10.70 8.92 -8.34
N ASP A 427 -11.42 8.36 -9.31
CA ASP A 427 -12.17 7.11 -9.26
C ASP A 427 -11.24 5.89 -9.05
N VAL A 428 -10.16 5.76 -9.81
CA VAL A 428 -9.14 4.70 -9.63
C VAL A 428 -8.51 4.81 -8.25
N TYR A 429 -8.21 6.04 -7.79
CA TYR A 429 -7.71 6.31 -6.45
C TYR A 429 -8.69 5.85 -5.35
N ARG A 430 -9.97 6.22 -5.47
CA ARG A 430 -11.02 5.86 -4.50
C ARG A 430 -11.23 4.35 -4.46
N ALA A 431 -11.31 3.70 -5.61
CA ALA A 431 -11.43 2.25 -5.72
C ALA A 431 -10.23 1.56 -5.03
N ARG A 432 -9.01 2.11 -5.19
CA ARG A 432 -7.79 1.63 -4.54
C ARG A 432 -7.85 1.67 -3.03
N LEU A 433 -8.23 2.80 -2.46
CA LEU A 433 -8.42 2.88 -1.01
C LEU A 433 -9.52 1.93 -0.53
N ALA A 434 -10.65 1.88 -1.23
CA ALA A 434 -11.76 0.99 -0.88
C ALA A 434 -11.36 -0.50 -0.87
N THR A 435 -10.45 -0.93 -1.75
CA THR A 435 -10.02 -2.33 -1.86
C THR A 435 -8.82 -2.65 -0.96
N CYS A 436 -7.84 -1.76 -0.88
CA CYS A 436 -6.58 -2.01 -0.19
C CYS A 436 -6.65 -1.73 1.32
N THR A 437 -7.37 -0.70 1.77
CA THR A 437 -7.48 -0.39 3.20
C THR A 437 -8.10 -1.52 4.04
N PRO A 438 -9.10 -2.28 3.58
CA PRO A 438 -9.61 -3.45 4.31
C PRO A 438 -8.81 -4.74 4.07
N CYS A 439 -7.72 -4.70 3.30
CA CYS A 439 -6.90 -5.88 3.02
C CYS A 439 -6.11 -6.30 4.27
N GLU A 440 -6.02 -7.60 4.53
CA GLU A 440 -5.22 -8.15 5.65
C GLU A 440 -3.72 -7.83 5.56
N MET A 441 -3.24 -7.56 4.34
CA MET A 441 -1.87 -7.14 4.09
C MET A 441 -1.64 -5.66 4.36
N PHE A 442 -2.69 -4.88 4.66
CA PHE A 442 -2.60 -3.45 4.92
C PHE A 442 -2.27 -3.17 6.39
N THR A 443 -1.21 -2.41 6.64
CA THR A 443 -0.71 -2.10 7.98
C THR A 443 -1.38 -0.89 8.62
N GLY A 444 -2.41 -0.32 7.98
CA GLY A 444 -2.97 0.98 8.35
C GLY A 444 -2.34 2.15 7.59
N VAL A 445 -1.11 1.96 7.08
CA VAL A 445 -0.36 2.99 6.33
C VAL A 445 0.03 2.49 4.94
N ARG A 446 0.43 1.22 4.81
CA ARG A 446 0.82 0.62 3.53
C ARG A 446 0.53 -0.87 3.42
N CYS A 447 0.56 -1.43 2.21
CA CYS A 447 0.51 -2.87 1.98
C CYS A 447 1.89 -3.52 2.23
N ARG A 448 1.93 -4.64 2.98
CA ARG A 448 3.14 -5.45 3.23
C ARG A 448 3.70 -6.17 2.00
N VAL A 449 2.95 -6.21 0.90
CA VAL A 449 3.31 -6.97 -0.31
C VAL A 449 3.72 -6.03 -1.44
N CYS A 450 2.83 -5.16 -1.89
CA CYS A 450 3.10 -4.22 -2.98
C CYS A 450 3.45 -2.81 -2.51
N GLY A 451 3.42 -2.55 -1.20
CA GLY A 451 3.76 -1.23 -0.67
C GLY A 451 2.73 -0.14 -0.95
N CYS A 452 1.54 -0.43 -1.49
CA CYS A 452 0.50 0.59 -1.70
C CYS A 452 0.22 1.37 -0.42
N ILE A 453 0.33 2.70 -0.46
CA ILE A 453 0.24 3.59 0.71
C ILE A 453 -1.09 4.36 0.69
N SER A 454 -1.59 4.80 1.85
CA SER A 454 -2.82 5.60 1.97
C SER A 454 -2.73 7.03 1.37
N ALA A 455 -3.92 7.59 1.09
CA ALA A 455 -4.29 8.97 0.71
C ALA A 455 -3.45 9.74 -0.36
N ALA A 456 -2.17 10.00 -0.14
CA ALA A 456 -1.35 10.74 -1.12
C ALA A 456 -0.79 9.82 -2.22
N LYS A 457 -0.53 8.56 -1.88
CA LYS A 457 0.21 7.61 -2.72
C LYS A 457 -0.66 6.56 -3.43
N ALA A 458 -1.95 6.47 -3.09
CA ALA A 458 -2.93 5.78 -3.94
C ALA A 458 -3.24 6.57 -5.23
N ARG A 459 -2.82 7.84 -5.31
CA ARG A 459 -2.84 8.65 -6.53
C ARG A 459 -1.79 8.20 -7.55
N LEU A 460 -1.00 7.18 -7.26
CA LEU A 460 0.07 6.70 -8.12
C LEU A 460 -0.43 5.54 -8.96
N PRO A 461 0.13 5.23 -10.15
CA PRO A 461 -0.11 3.93 -10.76
C PRO A 461 0.23 2.82 -9.74
N HIS A 462 -0.41 1.68 -9.83
CA HIS A 462 -0.04 0.50 -9.04
C HIS A 462 0.11 -0.61 -10.08
N GLU A 463 1.14 -1.43 -9.93
CA GLU A 463 1.18 -2.73 -10.60
C GLU A 463 0.05 -3.59 -10.06
N ASP A 464 -0.44 -4.51 -10.90
CA ASP A 464 -1.44 -5.50 -10.51
C ASP A 464 -1.12 -6.06 -9.14
N CYS A 465 -2.12 -6.07 -8.28
CA CYS A 465 -1.91 -6.50 -6.92
C CYS A 465 -1.41 -7.96 -6.93
N PRO A 466 -0.22 -8.23 -6.35
CA PRO A 466 0.32 -9.58 -6.26
C PRO A 466 -0.60 -10.59 -5.56
N ALA A 467 -1.47 -10.08 -4.68
CA ALA A 467 -2.46 -10.86 -3.96
C ALA A 467 -3.79 -10.98 -4.73
N GLY A 468 -3.84 -10.60 -6.02
CA GLY A 468 -4.99 -10.75 -6.90
C GLY A 468 -6.20 -9.91 -6.51
N LYS A 469 -6.01 -8.78 -5.81
CA LYS A 469 -7.12 -7.91 -5.38
C LYS A 469 -7.60 -6.95 -6.47
N TRP A 470 -6.81 -6.77 -7.52
CA TRP A 470 -7.10 -5.88 -8.65
C TRP A 470 -7.13 -6.74 -9.91
N PRO A 471 -8.21 -6.69 -10.71
CA PRO A 471 -8.16 -7.22 -12.07
C PRO A 471 -7.21 -6.36 -12.91
N SER A 472 -6.46 -7.03 -13.78
CA SER A 472 -5.60 -6.46 -14.82
C SER A 472 -6.38 -5.61 -15.82
#